data_AF-A0A544T5G2-F1
#
_entry.id   AF-A0A544T5G2-F1
#
_cell.length_a   1.000
_cell.length_b   1.000
_cell.length_c   1.000
_cell.angle_alpha   90.00
_cell.angle_beta   90.00
_cell.angle_gamma   90.00
#
_symmetry.space_group_name_H-M   'P 1'
#
loop_
_entity.id
_entity.type
_entity.pdbx_description
1 polymer ?
#
loop_
_entity_poly.entity_id
_entity_poly.type
_entity_poly.pdbx_seq_one_letter_code
_entity_poly.pdbx_strand_id
1 'polypeptide(L)'
;MVATGTIRSGHVVAQNVEVIKADTRELQDRPKGFGVYVLQGAFTLWNRQTDKDVTITAHLTGLKVGSKDKPVQGGGVFISGAGDVGGVLKVELLETGEIHSNGGIKQGTPDVITGGVFVVYGANVKKVINRRPVTTYGVNDMVLDNWGTVGEWIAEDRITSHGPSGIGFVNFNEIGIIRILSDIETDGIGARGFNVYAGSVKHAEFKRIVTRANASVGIQVSRPVGTLIVHEDIETYGGEGGSLVKGVITKLSADGLSVKEGGTIDMVEIGGKIITNGPNVRSLHVQGEIKEISVKGGIISKGSGSKAVLIENGNVSLNGIEIQEQPIS
;
A
#
# COMPACT_ATOMS: atom_id res chain seq x y z
N MET A 1 -14.72 3.01 -18.57
CA MET A 1 -15.16 2.03 -19.58
C MET A 1 -15.30 0.66 -18.92
N VAL A 2 -16.37 -0.06 -19.22
CA VAL A 2 -16.59 -1.43 -18.75
C VAL A 2 -16.82 -2.32 -19.96
N ALA A 3 -15.98 -3.33 -20.17
CA ALA A 3 -16.14 -4.29 -21.27
C ALA A 3 -16.97 -5.49 -20.80
N THR A 4 -18.16 -5.66 -21.38
CA THR A 4 -19.11 -6.75 -21.11
C THR A 4 -19.78 -7.22 -22.41
N GLY A 5 -20.52 -8.33 -22.33
CA GLY A 5 -21.35 -8.82 -23.44
C GLY A 5 -20.53 -9.15 -24.68
N THR A 6 -20.84 -8.52 -25.81
CA THR A 6 -20.25 -8.83 -27.11
C THR A 6 -18.84 -8.28 -27.33
N ILE A 7 -18.29 -7.48 -26.39
CA ILE A 7 -16.93 -6.92 -26.53
C ILE A 7 -15.89 -8.02 -26.28
N ARG A 8 -15.30 -8.57 -27.34
CA ARG A 8 -14.31 -9.68 -27.25
C ARG A 8 -12.85 -9.25 -27.33
N SER A 9 -12.58 -8.03 -27.78
CA SER A 9 -11.22 -7.47 -27.90
C SER A 9 -11.28 -5.95 -27.99
N GLY A 10 -10.17 -5.27 -27.70
CA GLY A 10 -10.06 -3.82 -27.90
C GLY A 10 -8.77 -3.25 -27.33
N HIS A 11 -8.45 -2.03 -27.76
CA HIS A 11 -7.39 -1.21 -27.20
C HIS A 11 -7.97 0.12 -26.71
N VAL A 12 -7.72 0.45 -25.45
CA VAL A 12 -8.21 1.68 -24.82
C VAL A 12 -7.06 2.66 -24.66
N VAL A 13 -7.21 3.83 -25.26
CA VAL A 13 -6.33 4.97 -25.03
C VAL A 13 -7.10 6.01 -24.25
N ALA A 14 -6.55 6.44 -23.11
CA ALA A 14 -7.05 7.59 -22.37
C ALA A 14 -5.87 8.51 -22.05
N GLN A 15 -5.95 9.75 -22.51
CA GLN A 15 -4.88 10.73 -22.36
C GLN A 15 -5.43 12.00 -21.74
N ASN A 16 -4.78 12.48 -20.67
CA ASN A 16 -5.09 13.73 -20.00
C ASN A 16 -6.56 13.84 -19.55
N VAL A 17 -7.14 12.71 -19.12
CA VAL A 17 -8.50 12.68 -18.57
C VAL A 17 -8.46 13.17 -17.13
N GLU A 18 -9.23 14.20 -16.84
CA GLU A 18 -9.40 14.76 -15.50
C GLU A 18 -10.82 14.55 -15.00
N VAL A 19 -10.97 13.82 -13.90
CA VAL A 19 -12.25 13.62 -13.23
C VAL A 19 -12.36 14.64 -12.10
N ILE A 20 -13.01 15.77 -12.37
CA ILE A 20 -13.16 16.88 -11.41
C ILE A 20 -14.04 16.48 -10.21
N LYS A 21 -15.08 15.68 -10.45
CA LYS A 21 -16.03 15.23 -9.44
C LYS A 21 -16.62 13.88 -9.84
N ALA A 22 -16.71 12.96 -8.88
CA ALA A 22 -17.46 11.72 -8.99
C ALA A 22 -17.95 11.30 -7.60
N ASP A 23 -18.98 10.45 -7.58
CA ASP A 23 -19.40 9.70 -6.40
C ASP A 23 -19.68 8.25 -6.81
N THR A 24 -18.79 7.35 -6.43
CA THR A 24 -18.87 5.93 -6.78
C THR A 24 -19.28 5.04 -5.60
N ARG A 25 -19.64 5.63 -4.46
CA ARG A 25 -19.94 4.90 -3.22
C ARG A 25 -21.14 3.97 -3.35
N GLU A 26 -22.14 4.37 -4.14
CA GLU A 26 -23.37 3.60 -4.34
C GLU A 26 -23.27 2.55 -5.48
N LEU A 27 -22.10 2.44 -6.14
CA LEU A 27 -21.91 1.42 -7.17
C LEU A 27 -21.88 0.02 -6.54
N GLN A 28 -22.77 -0.84 -7.04
CA GLN A 28 -23.04 -2.17 -6.48
C GLN A 28 -22.03 -3.22 -6.91
N ASP A 29 -21.55 -3.14 -8.16
CA ASP A 29 -20.53 -4.05 -8.66
C ASP A 29 -19.20 -3.76 -7.96
N ARG A 30 -18.73 -4.69 -7.14
CA ARG A 30 -17.50 -4.53 -6.36
C ARG A 30 -16.67 -5.81 -6.43
N PRO A 31 -15.40 -5.73 -6.84
CA PRO A 31 -14.47 -6.83 -6.64
C PRO A 31 -14.45 -7.28 -5.18
N LYS A 32 -14.36 -8.60 -4.97
CA LYS A 32 -14.26 -9.20 -3.65
C LYS A 32 -12.99 -10.04 -3.56
N GLY A 33 -12.20 -9.80 -2.53
CA GLY A 33 -10.94 -10.52 -2.29
C GLY A 33 -10.43 -10.22 -0.89
N PHE A 34 -9.62 -11.11 -0.33
CA PHE A 34 -8.92 -10.89 0.95
C PHE A 34 -9.83 -10.45 2.13
N GLY A 35 -11.09 -10.88 2.13
CA GLY A 35 -12.07 -10.56 3.16
C GLY A 35 -12.77 -9.20 2.99
N VAL A 36 -12.55 -8.48 1.89
CA VAL A 36 -13.10 -7.13 1.67
C VAL A 36 -13.72 -6.96 0.27
N TYR A 37 -14.60 -5.98 0.15
CA TYR A 37 -15.13 -5.44 -1.12
C TYR A 37 -14.42 -4.14 -1.48
N VAL A 38 -14.16 -3.95 -2.78
CA VAL A 38 -13.49 -2.75 -3.29
C VAL A 38 -14.50 -1.77 -3.88
N LEU A 39 -14.54 -0.54 -3.37
CA LEU A 39 -15.27 0.54 -4.04
C LEU A 39 -14.57 0.91 -5.36
N GLN A 40 -15.37 1.10 -6.41
CA GLN A 40 -14.86 1.50 -7.72
C GLN A 40 -14.27 2.91 -7.69
N GLY A 41 -13.40 3.19 -8.66
CA GLY A 41 -12.75 4.49 -8.84
C GLY A 41 -13.56 5.44 -9.71
N ALA A 42 -13.39 6.74 -9.48
CA ALA A 42 -13.90 7.83 -10.31
C ALA A 42 -13.50 7.66 -11.79
N PHE A 43 -12.27 7.21 -12.04
CA PHE A 43 -11.88 6.64 -13.33
C PHE A 43 -11.86 5.11 -13.20
N THR A 44 -12.73 4.43 -13.94
CA THR A 44 -12.81 2.96 -13.94
C THR A 44 -12.57 2.41 -15.36
N LEU A 45 -11.59 1.52 -15.49
CA LEU A 45 -11.41 0.66 -16.66
C LEU A 45 -11.49 -0.81 -16.21
N TRP A 46 -12.55 -1.50 -16.64
CA TRP A 46 -12.80 -2.86 -16.16
C TRP A 46 -13.15 -3.81 -17.31
N ASN A 47 -12.33 -4.83 -17.54
CA ASN A 47 -12.73 -5.97 -18.35
C ASN A 47 -13.55 -6.94 -17.49
N ARG A 48 -14.86 -7.04 -17.73
CA ARG A 48 -15.80 -7.89 -16.98
C ARG A 48 -16.21 -9.15 -17.75
N GLN A 49 -15.48 -9.48 -18.82
CA GLN A 49 -15.76 -10.68 -19.60
C GLN A 49 -15.53 -11.93 -18.75
N THR A 50 -16.49 -12.85 -18.71
CA THR A 50 -16.33 -14.12 -17.98
C THR A 50 -15.39 -15.09 -18.71
N ASP A 51 -15.18 -14.86 -20.00
CA ASP A 51 -14.31 -15.62 -20.86
C ASP A 51 -12.84 -15.21 -20.68
N LYS A 52 -12.03 -16.13 -20.16
CA LYS A 52 -10.59 -15.93 -19.90
C LYS A 52 -9.76 -15.64 -21.14
N ASP A 53 -10.25 -16.02 -22.33
CA ASP A 53 -9.53 -15.79 -23.57
C ASP A 53 -9.73 -14.36 -24.09
N VAL A 54 -10.67 -13.60 -23.50
CA VAL A 54 -10.89 -12.19 -23.84
C VAL A 54 -9.86 -11.31 -23.16
N THR A 55 -9.03 -10.67 -23.98
CA THR A 55 -8.07 -9.65 -23.55
C THR A 55 -8.48 -8.28 -24.07
N ILE A 56 -8.57 -7.33 -23.14
CA ILE A 56 -8.61 -5.89 -23.45
C ILE A 56 -7.25 -5.31 -23.14
N THR A 57 -6.73 -4.46 -24.02
CA THR A 57 -5.45 -3.78 -23.83
C THR A 57 -5.67 -2.30 -23.55
N ALA A 58 -4.72 -1.64 -22.89
CA ALA A 58 -4.80 -0.20 -22.63
C ALA A 58 -3.45 0.51 -22.53
N HIS A 59 -3.48 1.80 -22.85
CA HIS A 59 -2.41 2.77 -22.64
C HIS A 59 -3.04 4.05 -22.05
N LEU A 60 -2.72 4.35 -20.79
CA LEU A 60 -3.41 5.38 -20.00
C LEU A 60 -2.38 6.40 -19.51
N THR A 61 -2.54 7.67 -19.86
CA THR A 61 -1.57 8.72 -19.47
C THR A 61 -2.22 10.00 -18.97
N GLY A 62 -1.54 10.70 -18.06
CA GLY A 62 -2.01 11.97 -17.51
C GLY A 62 -3.35 11.92 -16.79
N LEU A 63 -3.75 10.78 -16.20
CA LEU A 63 -5.03 10.68 -15.49
C LEU A 63 -5.01 11.51 -14.20
N LYS A 64 -6.00 12.36 -13.98
CA LYS A 64 -6.15 13.14 -12.73
C LYS A 64 -7.54 12.93 -12.14
N VAL A 65 -7.64 12.96 -10.82
CA VAL A 65 -8.91 12.70 -10.12
C VAL A 65 -9.00 13.59 -8.88
N GLY A 66 -10.05 14.42 -8.83
CA GLY A 66 -10.31 15.30 -7.70
C GLY A 66 -9.25 16.38 -7.51
N SER A 67 -9.41 17.12 -6.42
CA SER A 67 -8.43 18.11 -5.93
C SER A 67 -8.41 18.09 -4.42
N LYS A 68 -7.39 18.69 -3.80
CA LYS A 68 -7.29 18.81 -2.33
C LYS A 68 -8.56 19.36 -1.68
N ASP A 69 -9.15 20.41 -2.27
CA ASP A 69 -10.35 21.06 -1.72
C ASP A 69 -11.65 20.30 -2.05
N LYS A 70 -11.60 19.44 -3.08
CA LYS A 70 -12.76 18.68 -3.58
C LYS A 70 -12.31 17.28 -3.99
N PRO A 71 -12.01 16.38 -3.03
CA PRO A 71 -11.72 14.99 -3.34
C PRO A 71 -12.98 14.33 -3.92
N VAL A 72 -12.79 13.40 -4.86
CA VAL A 72 -13.91 12.56 -5.33
C VAL A 72 -14.41 11.67 -4.19
N GLN A 73 -15.67 11.24 -4.28
CA GLN A 73 -16.27 10.33 -3.30
C GLN A 73 -16.20 8.89 -3.82
N GLY A 74 -15.65 7.97 -3.03
CA GLY A 74 -15.24 6.64 -3.48
C GLY A 74 -13.74 6.57 -3.83
N GLY A 75 -13.36 5.71 -4.77
CA GLY A 75 -11.96 5.52 -5.19
C GLY A 75 -11.48 6.54 -6.23
N GLY A 76 -10.17 6.59 -6.45
CA GLY A 76 -9.54 7.41 -7.49
C GLY A 76 -9.55 6.72 -8.86
N VAL A 77 -8.42 6.11 -9.23
CA VAL A 77 -8.26 5.31 -10.45
C VAL A 77 -8.40 3.83 -10.10
N PHE A 78 -9.23 3.13 -10.85
CA PHE A 78 -9.51 1.71 -10.69
C PHE A 78 -9.33 1.00 -12.03
N ILE A 79 -8.44 0.01 -12.07
CA ILE A 79 -8.25 -0.86 -13.24
C ILE A 79 -8.36 -2.33 -12.85
N SER A 80 -9.14 -3.10 -13.62
CA SER A 80 -9.50 -4.46 -13.23
C SER A 80 -9.78 -5.39 -14.42
N GLY A 81 -9.49 -6.67 -14.24
CA GLY A 81 -10.03 -7.76 -15.05
C GLY A 81 -11.23 -8.43 -14.39
N ALA A 82 -11.63 -9.59 -14.89
CA ALA A 82 -12.84 -10.29 -14.42
C ALA A 82 -12.50 -11.41 -13.43
N GLY A 83 -11.66 -11.13 -12.43
CA GLY A 83 -11.14 -12.18 -11.54
C GLY A 83 -9.87 -12.83 -12.09
N ASP A 84 -9.39 -13.83 -11.36
CA ASP A 84 -8.28 -14.69 -11.80
C ASP A 84 -8.71 -15.74 -12.84
N VAL A 85 -10.02 -15.84 -13.10
CA VAL A 85 -10.62 -16.89 -13.97
C VAL A 85 -11.34 -16.31 -15.20
N GLY A 86 -11.44 -14.99 -15.31
CA GLY A 86 -12.13 -14.31 -16.40
C GLY A 86 -11.19 -13.53 -17.31
N GLY A 87 -11.78 -12.65 -18.12
CA GLY A 87 -11.09 -11.82 -19.07
C GLY A 87 -10.04 -10.91 -18.43
N VAL A 88 -8.93 -10.76 -19.15
CA VAL A 88 -7.73 -10.05 -18.67
C VAL A 88 -7.71 -8.61 -19.18
N LEU A 89 -7.30 -7.68 -18.33
CA LEU A 89 -6.93 -6.33 -18.74
C LEU A 89 -5.40 -6.21 -18.78
N LYS A 90 -4.83 -6.01 -19.97
CA LYS A 90 -3.38 -5.77 -20.13
C LYS A 90 -3.12 -4.28 -20.32
N VAL A 91 -2.37 -3.66 -19.40
CA VAL A 91 -2.05 -2.24 -19.46
C VAL A 91 -0.56 -2.07 -19.66
N GLU A 92 -0.15 -1.42 -20.75
CA GLU A 92 1.27 -1.16 -21.00
C GLU A 92 1.80 -0.08 -20.05
N LEU A 93 1.06 1.03 -19.94
CA LEU A 93 1.37 2.16 -19.09
C LEU A 93 0.08 2.66 -18.43
N LEU A 94 0.12 2.79 -17.11
CA LEU A 94 -0.84 3.57 -16.33
C LEU A 94 -0.08 4.75 -15.70
N GLU A 95 -0.26 5.94 -16.25
CA GLU A 95 0.32 7.16 -15.71
C GLU A 95 -0.75 8.10 -15.15
N THR A 96 -0.57 8.54 -13.90
CA THR A 96 -1.44 9.51 -13.23
C THR A 96 -0.71 10.81 -12.93
N GLY A 97 -1.44 11.91 -13.00
CA GLY A 97 -1.13 13.15 -12.29
C GLY A 97 -1.64 13.09 -10.85
N GLU A 98 -2.14 14.23 -10.36
CA GLU A 98 -2.60 14.40 -8.98
C GLU A 98 -3.92 13.66 -8.75
N ILE A 99 -4.04 13.01 -7.60
CA ILE A 99 -5.19 12.20 -7.20
C ILE A 99 -5.61 12.54 -5.78
N HIS A 100 -6.89 12.84 -5.60
CA HIS A 100 -7.53 13.07 -4.30
C HIS A 100 -8.85 12.31 -4.21
N SER A 101 -8.93 11.34 -3.31
CA SER A 101 -10.14 10.53 -3.11
C SER A 101 -10.50 10.37 -1.64
N ASN A 102 -11.80 10.33 -1.35
CA ASN A 102 -12.34 10.00 -0.04
C ASN A 102 -13.38 8.90 -0.21
N GLY A 103 -13.08 7.70 0.26
CA GLY A 103 -13.95 6.53 0.13
C GLY A 103 -15.32 6.70 0.78
N GLY A 104 -15.45 7.60 1.78
CA GLY A 104 -16.69 7.77 2.54
C GLY A 104 -17.10 6.51 3.33
N ILE A 105 -16.15 5.60 3.57
CA ILE A 105 -16.36 4.38 4.34
C ILE A 105 -16.57 4.77 5.81
N LYS A 106 -17.59 4.19 6.44
CA LYS A 106 -17.90 4.46 7.86
C LYS A 106 -16.85 3.81 8.74
N GLN A 107 -16.47 4.49 9.81
CA GLN A 107 -15.58 3.92 10.82
C GLN A 107 -16.20 2.64 11.41
N GLY A 108 -15.38 1.61 11.57
CA GLY A 108 -15.83 0.30 12.05
C GLY A 108 -16.41 -0.60 10.97
N THR A 109 -16.46 -0.18 9.70
CA THR A 109 -16.74 -1.07 8.56
C THR A 109 -15.46 -1.81 8.17
N PRO A 110 -15.35 -3.12 8.44
CA PRO A 110 -14.09 -3.82 8.26
C PRO A 110 -13.95 -4.45 6.86
N ASP A 111 -15.05 -4.67 6.16
CA ASP A 111 -15.13 -5.46 4.93
C ASP A 111 -15.20 -4.61 3.66
N VAL A 112 -14.89 -3.32 3.73
CA VAL A 112 -14.90 -2.41 2.58
C VAL A 112 -13.63 -1.58 2.56
N ILE A 113 -13.00 -1.51 1.39
CA ILE A 113 -11.80 -0.69 1.13
C ILE A 113 -11.96 0.08 -0.18
N THR A 114 -11.09 1.05 -0.40
CA THR A 114 -10.88 1.67 -1.71
C THR A 114 -9.44 2.13 -1.85
N GLY A 115 -9.09 2.76 -2.97
CA GLY A 115 -7.84 3.49 -3.01
C GLY A 115 -7.72 4.59 -4.05
N GLY A 116 -6.64 5.36 -3.90
CA GLY A 116 -6.28 6.43 -4.84
C GLY A 116 -5.94 5.89 -6.21
N VAL A 117 -5.06 4.87 -6.27
CA VAL A 117 -4.80 4.08 -7.48
C VAL A 117 -4.83 2.60 -7.15
N PHE A 118 -5.77 1.87 -7.76
CA PHE A 118 -6.02 0.47 -7.46
C PHE A 118 -5.88 -0.39 -8.72
N VAL A 119 -4.88 -1.27 -8.72
CA VAL A 119 -4.75 -2.36 -9.70
C VAL A 119 -5.35 -3.62 -9.12
N VAL A 120 -6.50 -4.05 -9.66
CA VAL A 120 -7.28 -5.16 -9.12
C VAL A 120 -6.93 -6.46 -9.88
N TYR A 121 -7.33 -7.61 -9.32
CA TYR A 121 -7.14 -8.93 -9.94
C TYR A 121 -7.58 -8.97 -11.43
N GLY A 122 -6.96 -9.87 -12.19
CA GLY A 122 -7.15 -9.94 -13.65
C GLY A 122 -6.60 -8.74 -14.44
N ALA A 123 -6.03 -7.73 -13.78
CA ALA A 123 -5.24 -6.69 -14.44
C ALA A 123 -3.74 -7.01 -14.39
N ASN A 124 -3.10 -6.95 -15.56
CA ASN A 124 -1.66 -7.11 -15.74
C ASN A 124 -1.09 -5.80 -16.27
N VAL A 125 -0.36 -5.08 -15.43
CA VAL A 125 0.16 -3.75 -15.74
C VAL A 125 1.67 -3.81 -15.85
N LYS A 126 2.21 -3.45 -17.02
CA LYS A 126 3.67 -3.46 -17.21
C LYS A 126 4.33 -2.35 -16.41
N LYS A 127 3.78 -1.13 -16.45
CA LYS A 127 4.31 0.02 -15.70
C LYS A 127 3.20 0.93 -15.15
N VAL A 128 3.28 1.26 -13.87
CA VAL A 128 2.49 2.31 -13.22
C VAL A 128 3.41 3.48 -12.88
N ILE A 129 3.01 4.72 -13.20
CA ILE A 129 3.74 5.93 -12.83
C ILE A 129 2.78 6.94 -12.21
N ASN A 130 2.99 7.30 -10.96
CA ASN A 130 2.32 8.43 -10.32
C ASN A 130 3.28 9.64 -10.37
N ARG A 131 3.01 10.60 -11.25
CA ARG A 131 3.87 11.77 -11.49
C ARG A 131 3.73 12.88 -10.44
N ARG A 132 2.62 12.86 -9.70
CA ARG A 132 2.19 13.88 -8.74
C ARG A 132 1.59 13.20 -7.51
N PRO A 133 1.31 13.95 -6.44
CA PRO A 133 0.83 13.35 -5.21
C PRO A 133 -0.45 12.55 -5.38
N VAL A 134 -0.54 11.45 -4.63
CA VAL A 134 -1.76 10.67 -4.45
C VAL A 134 -2.14 10.78 -2.98
N THR A 135 -3.35 11.28 -2.70
CA THR A 135 -3.82 11.52 -1.33
C THR A 135 -5.19 10.90 -1.11
N THR A 136 -5.32 10.15 -0.02
CA THR A 136 -6.59 9.61 0.45
C THR A 136 -6.98 10.15 1.82
N TYR A 137 -8.29 10.28 2.06
CA TYR A 137 -8.82 10.97 3.24
C TYR A 137 -9.68 10.10 4.16
N GLY A 138 -10.26 9.02 3.64
CA GLY A 138 -11.27 8.20 4.33
C GLY A 138 -10.71 6.97 5.04
N VAL A 139 -11.58 6.35 5.85
CA VAL A 139 -11.28 5.10 6.56
C VAL A 139 -11.06 3.97 5.55
N ASN A 140 -10.02 3.15 5.75
CA ASN A 140 -9.64 2.06 4.85
C ASN A 140 -9.39 2.51 3.39
N ASP A 141 -9.05 3.78 3.20
CA ASP A 141 -8.62 4.28 1.90
C ASP A 141 -7.12 4.03 1.74
N MET A 142 -6.77 3.03 0.93
CA MET A 142 -5.39 2.76 0.55
C MET A 142 -4.93 3.83 -0.45
N VAL A 143 -3.69 4.30 -0.37
CA VAL A 143 -3.23 5.29 -1.36
C VAL A 143 -2.94 4.57 -2.69
N LEU A 144 -2.10 3.54 -2.64
CA LEU A 144 -1.77 2.66 -3.75
C LEU A 144 -2.02 1.20 -3.34
N ASP A 145 -2.85 0.48 -4.11
CA ASP A 145 -3.25 -0.89 -3.78
C ASP A 145 -3.07 -1.82 -5.00
N ASN A 146 -2.38 -2.94 -4.81
CA ASN A 146 -2.11 -3.94 -5.83
C ASN A 146 -2.65 -5.32 -5.47
N TRP A 147 -3.72 -5.74 -6.17
CA TRP A 147 -4.21 -7.11 -6.23
C TRP A 147 -3.92 -7.79 -7.58
N GLY A 148 -3.49 -7.02 -8.59
CA GLY A 148 -3.14 -7.53 -9.92
C GLY A 148 -1.66 -7.92 -10.04
N THR A 149 -1.19 -8.09 -11.27
CA THR A 149 0.25 -8.32 -11.54
C THR A 149 0.87 -7.04 -12.09
N VAL A 150 1.89 -6.51 -11.40
CA VAL A 150 2.55 -5.26 -11.79
C VAL A 150 4.05 -5.49 -12.05
N GLY A 151 4.53 -5.08 -13.22
CA GLY A 151 5.95 -5.15 -13.55
C GLY A 151 6.79 -4.14 -12.75
N GLU A 152 6.47 -2.86 -12.92
CA GLU A 152 7.13 -1.74 -12.24
C GLU A 152 6.08 -0.70 -11.80
N TRP A 153 6.20 -0.20 -10.57
CA TRP A 153 5.40 0.89 -10.04
C TRP A 153 6.34 1.98 -9.52
N ILE A 154 6.19 3.20 -10.02
CA ILE A 154 6.99 4.35 -9.60
C ILE A 154 6.04 5.46 -9.14
N ALA A 155 6.20 5.94 -7.91
CA ALA A 155 5.63 7.22 -7.49
C ALA A 155 6.77 8.24 -7.35
N GLU A 156 6.70 9.31 -8.13
CA GLU A 156 7.73 10.35 -8.18
C GLU A 156 7.56 11.38 -7.06
N ASP A 157 6.34 11.53 -6.54
CA ASP A 157 5.99 12.48 -5.50
C ASP A 157 5.37 11.77 -4.30
N ARG A 158 5.06 12.54 -3.25
CA ARG A 158 4.59 12.04 -1.96
C ARG A 158 3.28 11.28 -2.10
N ILE A 159 3.11 10.27 -1.25
CA ILE A 159 1.83 9.60 -1.08
C ILE A 159 1.35 9.75 0.36
N THR A 160 0.07 10.08 0.52
CA THR A 160 -0.46 10.46 1.83
C THR A 160 -1.80 9.81 2.11
N SER A 161 -1.94 9.18 3.28
CA SER A 161 -3.22 8.71 3.82
C SER A 161 -3.54 9.41 5.14
N HIS A 162 -4.65 10.14 5.19
CA HIS A 162 -5.10 10.78 6.43
C HIS A 162 -6.06 9.92 7.26
N GLY A 163 -6.72 8.95 6.64
CA GLY A 163 -7.80 8.19 7.27
C GLY A 163 -7.32 7.01 8.13
N PRO A 164 -8.10 6.59 9.14
CA PRO A 164 -7.85 5.38 9.92
C PRO A 164 -7.69 4.14 9.04
N SER A 165 -6.74 3.27 9.40
CA SER A 165 -6.41 2.02 8.68
C SER A 165 -6.08 2.19 7.20
N GLY A 166 -5.83 3.41 6.72
CA GLY A 166 -5.30 3.64 5.38
C GLY A 166 -3.84 3.22 5.28
N ILE A 167 -3.40 2.83 4.09
CA ILE A 167 -2.05 2.33 3.84
C ILE A 167 -1.45 3.09 2.67
N GLY A 168 -0.20 3.55 2.79
CA GLY A 168 0.52 4.21 1.70
C GLY A 168 0.62 3.29 0.47
N PHE A 169 1.24 2.14 0.63
CA PHE A 169 1.24 1.11 -0.41
C PHE A 169 0.95 -0.27 0.17
N VAL A 170 0.00 -0.99 -0.41
CA VAL A 170 -0.33 -2.36 -0.01
C VAL A 170 -0.28 -3.33 -1.19
N ASN A 171 0.32 -4.50 -0.96
CA ASN A 171 0.45 -5.55 -1.94
C ASN A 171 -0.26 -6.84 -1.51
N PHE A 172 -0.99 -7.42 -2.46
CA PHE A 172 -1.70 -8.68 -2.31
C PHE A 172 -1.35 -9.72 -3.39
N ASN A 173 -0.53 -9.38 -4.38
CA ASN A 173 -0.19 -10.27 -5.49
C ASN A 173 1.24 -9.98 -5.97
N GLU A 174 1.57 -10.16 -7.25
CA GLU A 174 2.94 -10.03 -7.74
C GLU A 174 3.30 -8.60 -8.13
N ILE A 175 4.41 -8.10 -7.59
CA ILE A 175 5.07 -6.90 -8.08
C ILE A 175 6.57 -7.13 -8.30
N GLY A 176 7.06 -6.72 -9.47
CA GLY A 176 8.49 -6.74 -9.76
C GLY A 176 9.21 -5.66 -8.94
N ILE A 177 8.99 -4.41 -9.30
CA ILE A 177 9.67 -3.26 -8.68
C ILE A 177 8.63 -2.25 -8.18
N ILE A 178 8.76 -1.79 -6.95
CA ILE A 178 8.08 -0.59 -6.43
C ILE A 178 9.13 0.43 -5.99
N ARG A 179 9.02 1.65 -6.50
CA ARG A 179 9.81 2.80 -6.06
C ARG A 179 8.92 3.96 -5.66
N ILE A 180 9.13 4.51 -4.48
CA ILE A 180 8.49 5.77 -4.06
C ILE A 180 9.61 6.76 -3.75
N LEU A 181 9.81 7.70 -4.68
CA LEU A 181 10.97 8.60 -4.72
C LEU A 181 10.83 9.79 -3.76
N SER A 182 9.67 9.93 -3.14
CA SER A 182 9.34 10.94 -2.14
C SER A 182 8.82 10.26 -0.86
N ASP A 183 8.27 11.04 0.05
CA ASP A 183 7.89 10.57 1.38
C ASP A 183 6.56 9.79 1.34
N ILE A 184 6.49 8.71 2.11
CA ILE A 184 5.24 8.01 2.44
C ILE A 184 4.76 8.52 3.79
N GLU A 185 3.57 9.12 3.84
CA GLU A 185 2.99 9.68 5.07
C GLU A 185 1.62 9.06 5.37
N THR A 186 1.45 8.49 6.56
CA THR A 186 0.12 8.01 7.00
C THR A 186 -0.21 8.42 8.42
N ASP A 187 -1.40 9.00 8.64
CA ASP A 187 -1.72 9.68 9.91
C ASP A 187 -2.82 9.02 10.74
N GLY A 188 -3.51 8.02 10.20
CA GLY A 188 -4.65 7.38 10.84
C GLY A 188 -4.28 6.29 11.85
N ILE A 189 -5.14 6.08 12.84
CA ILE A 189 -5.03 4.93 13.75
C ILE A 189 -5.00 3.63 12.93
N GLY A 190 -4.02 2.77 13.21
CA GLY A 190 -3.83 1.50 12.52
C GLY A 190 -3.32 1.61 11.08
N ALA A 191 -2.90 2.81 10.64
CA ALA A 191 -2.39 3.05 9.30
C ALA A 191 -1.00 2.44 9.08
N ARG A 192 -0.61 2.22 7.82
CA ARG A 192 0.71 1.65 7.50
C ARG A 192 1.38 2.38 6.35
N GLY A 193 2.71 2.51 6.40
CA GLY A 193 3.45 3.09 5.27
C GLY A 193 3.48 2.13 4.08
N PHE A 194 4.07 0.95 4.28
CA PHE A 194 4.18 -0.10 3.28
C PHE A 194 3.79 -1.46 3.85
N ASN A 195 2.98 -2.25 3.14
CA ASN A 195 2.51 -3.52 3.65
C ASN A 195 2.42 -4.62 2.57
N VAL A 196 2.99 -5.80 2.84
CA VAL A 196 2.92 -6.97 1.96
C VAL A 196 2.11 -8.08 2.63
N TYR A 197 0.83 -8.24 2.24
CA TYR A 197 -0.11 -9.19 2.85
C TYR A 197 -0.20 -10.55 2.15
N ALA A 198 0.01 -10.55 0.84
CA ALA A 198 -0.08 -11.70 -0.06
C ALA A 198 0.82 -11.45 -1.30
N GLY A 199 1.04 -12.49 -2.11
CA GLY A 199 1.93 -12.45 -3.26
C GLY A 199 3.41 -12.25 -2.89
N SER A 200 4.17 -11.60 -3.77
CA SER A 200 5.59 -11.29 -3.53
C SER A 200 6.01 -9.95 -4.13
N VAL A 201 7.09 -9.38 -3.57
CA VAL A 201 7.72 -8.14 -4.05
C VAL A 201 9.18 -8.44 -4.34
N LYS A 202 9.67 -8.25 -5.58
CA LYS A 202 11.11 -8.51 -5.85
C LYS A 202 12.00 -7.38 -5.33
N HIS A 203 11.61 -6.13 -5.54
CA HIS A 203 12.36 -4.94 -5.14
C HIS A 203 11.44 -3.83 -4.65
N ALA A 204 11.68 -3.32 -3.44
CA ALA A 204 11.01 -2.18 -2.86
C ALA A 204 12.03 -1.12 -2.46
N GLU A 205 11.83 0.12 -2.91
CA GLU A 205 12.76 1.23 -2.68
C GLU A 205 12.02 2.51 -2.35
N PHE A 206 12.34 3.09 -1.20
CA PHE A 206 11.62 4.23 -0.65
C PHE A 206 12.61 5.31 -0.22
N LYS A 207 12.22 6.58 -0.36
CA LYS A 207 12.99 7.68 0.21
C LYS A 207 12.90 7.66 1.75
N ARG A 208 11.69 7.89 2.27
CA ARG A 208 11.40 7.99 3.72
C ARG A 208 9.99 7.52 4.00
N ILE A 209 9.76 6.93 5.17
CA ILE A 209 8.43 6.53 5.63
C ILE A 209 8.15 7.16 6.97
N VAL A 210 6.99 7.81 7.10
CA VAL A 210 6.53 8.36 8.38
C VAL A 210 5.08 7.95 8.67
N THR A 211 4.87 7.31 9.81
CA THR A 211 3.54 6.86 10.24
C THR A 211 3.17 7.43 11.60
N ARG A 212 1.93 7.88 11.76
CA ARG A 212 1.42 8.51 12.98
C ARG A 212 0.15 7.84 13.47
N ALA A 213 -0.13 8.09 14.75
CA ALA A 213 -1.21 7.51 15.55
C ALA A 213 -0.97 6.07 16.02
N ASN A 214 -1.80 5.66 16.98
CA ASN A 214 -1.69 4.35 17.61
C ASN A 214 -1.88 3.21 16.60
N ALA A 215 -1.21 2.09 16.84
CA ALA A 215 -1.16 0.92 15.96
C ALA A 215 -0.62 1.21 14.54
N SER A 216 0.03 2.35 14.32
CA SER A 216 0.58 2.67 13.01
C SER A 216 1.89 1.92 12.77
N VAL A 217 2.09 1.35 11.57
CA VAL A 217 3.30 0.56 11.27
C VAL A 217 4.03 1.14 10.07
N GLY A 218 5.33 1.45 10.20
CA GLY A 218 6.13 1.96 9.09
C GLY A 218 6.13 0.99 7.91
N ILE A 219 6.63 -0.22 8.15
CA ILE A 219 6.68 -1.31 7.17
C ILE A 219 6.22 -2.62 7.82
N GLN A 220 5.31 -3.34 7.16
CA GLN A 220 4.88 -4.66 7.60
C GLN A 220 4.97 -5.70 6.48
N VAL A 221 5.75 -6.75 6.71
CA VAL A 221 6.00 -7.82 5.74
C VAL A 221 5.46 -9.14 6.27
N SER A 222 4.52 -9.76 5.54
CA SER A 222 3.95 -11.09 5.87
C SER A 222 4.19 -12.13 4.78
N ARG A 223 4.90 -11.75 3.72
CA ARG A 223 5.21 -12.55 2.54
C ARG A 223 6.59 -12.20 1.97
N PRO A 224 7.13 -13.00 1.05
CA PRO A 224 8.47 -12.76 0.52
C PRO A 224 8.65 -11.38 -0.12
N VAL A 225 9.73 -10.73 0.30
CA VAL A 225 10.31 -9.53 -0.31
C VAL A 225 11.77 -9.85 -0.65
N GLY A 226 12.21 -9.57 -1.87
CA GLY A 226 13.63 -9.71 -2.22
C GLY A 226 14.46 -8.62 -1.54
N THR A 227 14.51 -7.45 -2.17
CA THR A 227 15.24 -6.28 -1.66
C THR A 227 14.28 -5.23 -1.10
N LEU A 228 14.60 -4.70 0.09
CA LEU A 228 13.92 -3.57 0.72
C LEU A 228 14.96 -2.47 1.05
N ILE A 229 14.84 -1.33 0.38
CA ILE A 229 15.71 -0.16 0.58
C ILE A 229 14.88 1.01 1.09
N VAL A 230 15.35 1.65 2.16
CA VAL A 230 14.88 2.98 2.59
C VAL A 230 16.09 3.90 2.67
N HIS A 231 16.13 4.95 1.86
CA HIS A 231 17.30 5.82 1.76
C HIS A 231 17.51 6.69 3.01
N GLU A 232 16.44 7.12 3.64
CA GLU A 232 16.43 7.91 4.86
C GLU A 232 15.85 7.08 6.03
N ASP A 233 14.90 7.66 6.77
CA ASP A 233 14.37 7.08 7.99
C ASP A 233 13.05 6.30 7.76
N ILE A 234 12.85 5.27 8.59
CA ILE A 234 11.52 4.77 8.93
C ILE A 234 11.17 5.34 10.30
N GLU A 235 10.17 6.21 10.36
CA GLU A 235 9.78 6.89 11.59
C GLU A 235 8.32 6.68 11.96
N THR A 236 8.09 6.08 13.12
CA THR A 236 6.75 5.71 13.58
C THR A 236 6.42 6.35 14.93
N TYR A 237 5.21 6.89 15.03
CA TYR A 237 4.66 7.52 16.23
C TYR A 237 3.39 6.79 16.70
N GLY A 238 3.07 6.95 17.99
CA GLY A 238 1.90 6.32 18.62
C GLY A 238 2.29 5.08 19.43
N GLY A 239 1.32 4.55 20.18
CA GLY A 239 1.45 3.33 20.97
C GLY A 239 0.54 2.22 20.44
N GLU A 240 0.01 1.38 21.33
CA GLU A 240 -0.95 0.35 20.94
C GLU A 240 -2.32 0.92 20.59
N GLY A 241 -3.00 0.28 19.63
CA GLY A 241 -4.35 0.66 19.19
C GLY A 241 -5.04 -0.45 18.39
N GLY A 242 -6.27 -0.20 17.95
CA GLY A 242 -6.97 -1.07 17.02
C GLY A 242 -6.60 -0.77 15.57
N SER A 243 -6.37 -1.79 14.75
CA SER A 243 -6.10 -1.69 13.32
C SER A 243 -6.91 -2.72 12.56
N LEU A 244 -7.39 -2.37 11.36
CA LEU A 244 -7.99 -3.33 10.46
C LEU A 244 -6.93 -4.19 9.77
N VAL A 245 -7.07 -5.51 9.88
CA VAL A 245 -6.22 -6.50 9.21
C VAL A 245 -7.14 -7.48 8.48
N LYS A 246 -7.13 -7.43 7.13
CA LYS A 246 -7.89 -8.37 6.27
C LYS A 246 -9.36 -8.58 6.70
N GLY A 247 -10.06 -7.50 7.04
CA GLY A 247 -11.46 -7.58 7.47
C GLY A 247 -11.71 -7.78 8.97
N VAL A 248 -10.69 -7.73 9.83
CA VAL A 248 -10.84 -7.91 11.29
C VAL A 248 -10.09 -6.83 12.07
N ILE A 249 -10.73 -6.25 13.10
CA ILE A 249 -10.08 -5.29 14.02
C ILE A 249 -9.19 -6.05 15.00
N THR A 250 -7.89 -5.75 14.96
CA THR A 250 -6.84 -6.39 15.76
C THR A 250 -6.11 -5.35 16.58
N LYS A 251 -5.73 -5.68 17.82
CA LYS A 251 -4.86 -4.81 18.62
C LYS A 251 -3.42 -4.94 18.13
N LEU A 252 -2.81 -3.85 17.69
CA LEU A 252 -1.43 -3.80 17.20
C LEU A 252 -0.64 -2.71 17.92
N SER A 253 0.67 -2.93 18.01
CA SER A 253 1.63 -1.91 18.45
C SER A 253 2.07 -1.05 17.26
N ALA A 254 2.53 0.17 17.53
CA ALA A 254 3.01 1.07 16.50
C ALA A 254 4.48 0.80 16.17
N ASP A 255 4.74 -0.23 15.36
CA ASP A 255 6.09 -0.73 15.07
C ASP A 255 6.74 0.00 13.88
N GLY A 256 8.08 0.12 13.87
CA GLY A 256 8.82 0.70 12.75
C GLY A 256 8.87 -0.23 11.53
N LEU A 257 9.67 -1.30 11.64
CA LEU A 257 9.73 -2.41 10.67
C LEU A 257 9.28 -3.70 11.36
N SER A 258 8.18 -4.29 10.89
CA SER A 258 7.65 -5.56 11.39
C SER A 258 7.65 -6.64 10.31
N VAL A 259 8.42 -7.71 10.54
CA VAL A 259 8.41 -8.92 9.70
C VAL A 259 7.64 -9.99 10.44
N LYS A 260 6.42 -10.26 9.99
CA LYS A 260 5.51 -11.24 10.58
C LYS A 260 5.93 -12.66 10.22
N GLU A 261 5.37 -13.64 10.94
CA GLU A 261 5.50 -15.06 10.57
C GLU A 261 5.11 -15.29 9.09
N GLY A 262 5.92 -16.07 8.38
CA GLY A 262 5.78 -16.30 6.95
C GLY A 262 6.28 -15.15 6.04
N GLY A 263 6.69 -14.02 6.61
CA GLY A 263 7.42 -12.96 5.93
C GLY A 263 8.90 -13.28 5.86
N THR A 264 9.49 -13.09 4.68
CA THR A 264 10.94 -13.20 4.47
C THR A 264 11.43 -11.97 3.72
N ILE A 265 12.58 -11.44 4.12
CA ILE A 265 13.29 -10.40 3.36
C ILE A 265 14.70 -10.88 3.06
N ASP A 266 15.10 -10.91 1.79
CA ASP A 266 16.46 -11.31 1.43
C ASP A 266 17.48 -10.25 1.85
N MET A 267 17.19 -8.98 1.58
CA MET A 267 18.09 -7.87 1.93
C MET A 267 17.31 -6.64 2.39
N VAL A 268 17.71 -6.08 3.53
CA VAL A 268 17.25 -4.79 4.05
C VAL A 268 18.43 -3.81 4.09
N GLU A 269 18.30 -2.66 3.43
CA GLU A 269 19.21 -1.52 3.58
C GLU A 269 18.43 -0.28 4.02
N ILE A 270 18.76 0.25 5.20
CA ILE A 270 18.23 1.51 5.71
C ILE A 270 19.39 2.51 5.81
N GLY A 271 19.33 3.56 4.99
CA GLY A 271 20.35 4.61 4.95
C GLY A 271 20.30 5.56 6.15
N GLY A 272 19.12 5.72 6.76
CA GLY A 272 18.91 6.44 8.01
C GLY A 272 18.63 5.50 9.18
N LYS A 273 17.62 5.85 9.98
CA LYS A 273 17.22 5.18 11.22
C LYS A 273 15.95 4.36 11.06
N ILE A 274 15.82 3.32 11.87
CA ILE A 274 14.50 2.78 12.23
C ILE A 274 14.16 3.31 13.61
N ILE A 275 13.16 4.20 13.69
CA ILE A 275 12.85 4.94 14.91
C ILE A 275 11.36 4.85 15.29
N THR A 276 11.12 4.56 16.56
CA THR A 276 9.77 4.61 17.16
C THR A 276 9.72 5.53 18.37
N ASN A 277 8.66 6.35 18.44
CA ASN A 277 8.56 7.45 19.41
C ASN A 277 7.56 7.22 20.56
N GLY A 278 6.59 6.32 20.43
CA GLY A 278 5.57 6.08 21.47
C GLY A 278 5.95 5.01 22.50
N PRO A 279 5.13 4.80 23.55
CA PRO A 279 5.41 3.83 24.61
C PRO A 279 5.00 2.40 24.22
N ASN A 280 5.69 1.40 24.76
CA ASN A 280 5.44 -0.04 24.56
C ASN A 280 5.44 -0.48 23.08
N VAL A 281 6.34 0.09 22.27
CA VAL A 281 6.47 -0.19 20.84
C VAL A 281 7.80 -0.86 20.47
N ARG A 282 7.91 -1.33 19.21
CA ARG A 282 9.13 -1.95 18.68
C ARG A 282 9.64 -1.23 17.45
N SER A 283 10.89 -0.80 17.43
CA SER A 283 11.48 -0.22 16.20
C SER A 283 11.68 -1.28 15.13
N LEU A 284 12.28 -2.41 15.50
CA LEU A 284 12.39 -3.62 14.68
C LEU A 284 11.71 -4.79 15.39
N HIS A 285 10.77 -5.43 14.71
CA HIS A 285 10.02 -6.58 15.23
C HIS A 285 10.07 -7.75 14.23
N VAL A 286 10.73 -8.85 14.60
CA VAL A 286 10.97 -9.99 13.70
C VAL A 286 10.37 -11.28 14.25
N GLN A 287 9.35 -11.76 13.56
CA GLN A 287 8.69 -13.07 13.73
C GLN A 287 8.91 -13.98 12.50
N GLY A 288 9.32 -13.41 11.37
CA GLY A 288 9.76 -14.13 10.17
C GLY A 288 11.28 -14.14 10.03
N GLU A 289 11.78 -13.96 8.81
CA GLU A 289 13.23 -14.00 8.51
C GLU A 289 13.68 -12.74 7.77
N ILE A 290 14.83 -12.20 8.19
CA ILE A 290 15.61 -11.22 7.42
C ILE A 290 17.01 -11.81 7.25
N LYS A 291 17.39 -12.14 6.01
CA LYS A 291 18.68 -12.81 5.76
C LYS A 291 19.84 -11.85 5.95
N GLU A 292 19.74 -10.65 5.38
CA GLU A 292 20.75 -9.60 5.50
C GLU A 292 20.08 -8.27 5.85
N ILE A 293 20.63 -7.56 6.83
CA ILE A 293 20.17 -6.24 7.25
C ILE A 293 21.34 -5.30 7.51
N SER A 294 21.20 -4.07 7.03
CA SER A 294 22.06 -2.94 7.39
C SER A 294 21.20 -1.72 7.71
N VAL A 295 21.52 -1.04 8.82
CA VAL A 295 20.83 0.18 9.26
C VAL A 295 21.90 1.19 9.67
N LYS A 296 22.23 2.13 8.78
CA LYS A 296 23.39 3.03 8.96
C LYS A 296 23.19 3.98 10.14
N GLY A 297 21.98 4.44 10.39
CA GLY A 297 21.65 5.35 11.48
C GLY A 297 21.27 4.67 12.81
N GLY A 298 21.24 3.34 12.84
CA GLY A 298 20.85 2.54 14.00
C GLY A 298 19.33 2.34 14.17
N ILE A 299 18.98 1.49 15.14
CA ILE A 299 17.62 1.13 15.52
C ILE A 299 17.33 1.73 16.89
N ILE A 300 16.33 2.61 16.98
CA ILE A 300 16.13 3.51 18.13
C ILE A 300 14.69 3.49 18.63
N SER A 301 14.48 3.06 19.87
CA SER A 301 13.21 3.24 20.58
C SER A 301 13.31 4.36 21.62
N LYS A 302 12.40 5.34 21.55
CA LYS A 302 12.42 6.52 22.43
C LYS A 302 11.39 6.52 23.56
N GLY A 303 10.32 5.73 23.46
CA GLY A 303 9.24 5.74 24.44
C GLY A 303 9.43 4.72 25.55
N SER A 304 8.82 4.99 26.71
CA SER A 304 8.88 4.11 27.88
C SER A 304 8.35 2.70 27.59
N GLY A 305 9.01 1.69 28.14
CA GLY A 305 8.64 0.27 27.94
C GLY A 305 8.81 -0.24 26.50
N SER A 306 9.42 0.55 25.61
CA SER A 306 9.64 0.17 24.21
C SER A 306 10.95 -0.58 24.04
N LYS A 307 11.03 -1.41 23.01
CA LYS A 307 12.24 -2.11 22.60
C LYS A 307 12.70 -1.60 21.24
N ALA A 308 13.98 -1.36 21.05
CA ALA A 308 14.49 -1.08 19.71
C ALA A 308 14.39 -2.35 18.88
N VAL A 309 14.70 -3.51 19.49
CA VAL A 309 14.62 -4.79 18.80
C VAL A 309 13.82 -5.81 19.60
N LEU A 310 12.87 -6.47 18.93
CA LEU A 310 12.18 -7.66 19.42
C LEU A 310 12.22 -8.77 18.37
N ILE A 311 12.82 -9.89 18.71
CA ILE A 311 12.83 -11.10 17.89
C ILE A 311 11.99 -12.16 18.61
N GLU A 312 10.88 -12.57 18.00
CA GLU A 312 9.90 -13.53 18.53
C GLU A 312 9.78 -14.71 17.57
N ASN A 313 10.58 -15.76 17.78
CA ASN A 313 10.65 -16.94 16.90
C ASN A 313 11.12 -16.65 15.46
N GLY A 314 11.60 -15.43 15.19
CA GLY A 314 12.18 -15.04 13.91
C GLY A 314 13.71 -15.19 13.85
N ASN A 315 14.29 -14.86 12.70
CA ASN A 315 15.73 -14.91 12.46
C ASN A 315 16.23 -13.62 11.79
N VAL A 316 17.24 -12.99 12.40
CA VAL A 316 17.96 -11.84 11.85
C VAL A 316 19.32 -11.68 12.55
N SER A 317 20.38 -11.37 11.80
CA SER A 317 21.67 -10.98 12.37
C SER A 317 21.77 -9.46 12.48
N LEU A 318 22.16 -8.95 13.65
CA LEU A 318 22.23 -7.51 13.94
C LEU A 318 23.69 -7.01 14.07
N ASN A 319 24.64 -7.77 13.54
CA ASN A 319 26.06 -7.46 13.67
C ASN A 319 26.39 -6.09 13.07
N GLY A 320 27.04 -5.23 13.86
CA GLY A 320 27.47 -3.91 13.42
C GLY A 320 26.36 -2.85 13.36
N ILE A 321 25.15 -3.15 13.84
CA ILE A 321 24.04 -2.18 13.92
C ILE A 321 24.01 -1.56 15.31
N GLU A 322 23.98 -0.22 15.37
CA GLU A 322 23.77 0.51 16.62
C GLU A 322 22.32 0.34 17.10
N ILE A 323 22.14 -0.01 18.38
CA ILE A 323 20.84 -0.23 19.00
C ILE A 323 20.73 0.68 20.24
N GLN A 324 19.70 1.51 20.29
CA GLN A 324 19.44 2.42 21.40
C GLN A 324 18.02 2.27 21.93
N GLU A 325 17.90 2.00 23.22
CA GLU A 325 16.60 1.86 23.91
C GLU A 325 16.58 2.79 25.13
N GLN A 326 15.42 3.37 25.43
CA GLN A 326 15.26 4.14 26.66
C GLN A 326 15.40 3.19 27.87
N PRO A 327 16.25 3.50 28.88
CA PRO A 327 16.37 2.68 30.08
C PRO A 327 15.02 2.55 30.80
N ILE A 328 14.71 1.35 31.30
CA ILE A 328 13.54 1.14 32.17
C ILE A 328 13.83 1.87 33.48
N SER A 329 13.09 2.95 33.75
CA SER A 329 13.10 3.68 35.04
C SER A 329 12.29 2.98 36.10
#